data_AF-A0A5E6ZWK6-F1
#
_entry.id   AF-A0A5E6ZWK6-F1
#
_cell.length_a   1.000
_cell.length_b   1.000
_cell.length_c   1.000
_cell.angle_alpha   90.00
_cell.angle_beta   90.00
_cell.angle_gamma   90.00
#
_symmetry.space_group_name_H-M   'P 1'
#
loop_
_entity.id
_entity.type
_entity.pdbx_description
1 polymer ?
#
loop_
_entity_poly.entity_id
_entity_poly.type
_entity_poly.pdbx_seq_one_letter_code
_entity_poly.pdbx_strand_id
1 'polypeptide(L)'
;MNTSIAPLNVAAATLLIQIIFISILTITTCIYLKTQPQRRVNTGLVGQAPSGHRKTTQNPTHIPTLVLALASITALLISDDFYVIWSPIFQGVEINTLSASNAIYSVFIFDLILVSYLIYASGGAKSSPFLTAIFTLPALGIFLRLSPTAFITFALLATVLYLVLFIVPNERNQSAQKAAAFMNISCLLLSMLTGYITRPIPIDQLKTNESQIEIVPTAADTQPRDTN
;
A
#
# COMPACT_ATOMS: atom_id res chain seq x y z
N MET A 1 21.62 -4.24 23.42
CA MET A 1 21.66 -3.20 22.36
C MET A 1 20.30 -3.15 21.70
N ASN A 2 19.47 -2.16 22.06
CA ASN A 2 18.19 -1.94 21.39
C ASN A 2 18.49 -1.22 20.08
N THR A 3 18.53 -1.95 18.96
CA THR A 3 18.56 -1.36 17.63
C THR A 3 17.23 -0.66 17.39
N SER A 4 17.15 0.60 17.84
CA SER A 4 16.12 1.54 17.43
C SER A 4 16.16 1.61 15.91
N ILE A 5 15.17 1.00 15.26
CA ILE A 5 15.02 1.11 13.82
C ILE A 5 14.72 2.57 13.54
N ALA A 6 15.63 3.24 12.84
CA ALA A 6 15.49 4.66 12.57
C ALA A 6 14.15 4.92 11.85
N PRO A 7 13.37 5.94 12.26
CA PRO A 7 12.05 6.24 11.69
C PRO A 7 12.11 6.48 10.17
N LEU A 8 13.23 7.03 9.69
CA LEU A 8 13.52 7.24 8.27
C LEU A 8 13.39 5.96 7.42
N ASN A 9 13.79 4.79 7.96
CA ASN A 9 13.69 3.54 7.22
C ASN A 9 12.24 3.08 7.04
N VAL A 10 11.37 3.40 8.00
CA VAL A 10 9.94 3.08 7.91
C VAL A 10 9.28 3.96 6.87
N ALA A 11 9.52 5.28 6.91
CA ALA A 11 9.00 6.22 5.92
C ALA A 11 9.46 5.86 4.49
N ALA A 12 10.74 5.55 4.29
CA ALA A 12 11.26 5.11 2.99
C ALA A 12 10.61 3.79 2.52
N ALA A 13 10.46 2.81 3.41
CA ALA A 13 9.78 1.56 3.09
C ALA A 13 8.31 1.79 2.72
N THR A 14 7.59 2.64 3.47
CA THR A 14 6.19 3.00 3.15
C THR A 14 6.08 3.64 1.77
N LEU A 15 6.97 4.57 1.42
CA LEU A 15 6.99 5.20 0.10
C LEU A 15 7.23 4.16 -1.00
N LEU A 16 8.20 3.27 -0.82
CA LEU A 16 8.47 2.21 -1.80
C LEU A 16 7.26 1.31 -2.02
N ILE A 17 6.62 0.85 -0.93
CA ILE A 17 5.41 0.03 -0.98
C ILE A 17 4.28 0.78 -1.66
N GLN A 18 4.15 2.08 -1.38
CA GLN A 18 3.14 2.96 -1.98
C GLN A 18 3.29 3.03 -3.51
N ILE A 19 4.51 3.27 -4.00
CA ILE A 19 4.79 3.31 -5.44
C ILE A 19 4.44 1.96 -6.09
N ILE A 20 4.84 0.85 -5.46
CA ILE A 20 4.56 -0.49 -5.99
C ILE A 20 3.05 -0.74 -6.00
N PHE A 21 2.33 -0.40 -4.92
CA PHE A 21 0.90 -0.59 -4.81
C PHE A 21 0.12 0.23 -5.85
N ILE A 22 0.44 1.51 -6.02
CA ILE A 22 -0.15 2.37 -7.05
C ILE A 22 0.12 1.82 -8.46
N SER A 23 1.34 1.31 -8.70
CA SER A 23 1.70 0.68 -9.97
C SER A 23 0.85 -0.56 -10.25
N ILE A 24 0.66 -1.42 -9.24
CA ILE A 24 -0.22 -2.59 -9.32
C ILE A 24 -1.66 -2.17 -9.64
N LEU A 25 -2.21 -1.18 -8.92
CA LEU A 25 -3.57 -0.66 -9.18
C LEU A 25 -3.71 -0.13 -10.60
N THR A 26 -2.72 0.61 -11.08
CA THR A 26 -2.70 1.19 -12.43
C THR A 26 -2.67 0.09 -13.49
N ILE A 27 -1.77 -0.89 -13.36
CA ILE A 27 -1.66 -2.01 -14.30
C ILE A 27 -2.95 -2.84 -14.30
N THR A 28 -3.49 -3.18 -13.13
CA THR A 28 -4.77 -3.90 -13.00
C THR A 28 -5.91 -3.13 -13.66
N THR A 29 -5.96 -1.80 -13.49
CA THR A 29 -6.94 -0.93 -14.16
C THR A 29 -6.79 -1.00 -15.68
N CYS A 30 -5.56 -0.91 -16.21
CA CYS A 30 -5.29 -1.04 -17.64
C CYS A 30 -5.71 -2.42 -18.19
N ILE A 31 -5.39 -3.51 -17.48
CA ILE A 31 -5.80 -4.87 -17.86
C ILE A 31 -7.32 -4.99 -17.83
N TYR A 32 -7.97 -4.48 -16.79
CA TYR A 32 -9.42 -4.48 -16.63
C TYR A 32 -10.10 -3.78 -17.80
N LEU A 33 -9.65 -2.59 -18.17
CA LEU A 33 -10.22 -1.81 -19.27
C LEU A 33 -9.97 -2.44 -20.64
N LYS A 34 -8.79 -3.02 -20.88
CA LYS A 34 -8.52 -3.77 -22.12
C LYS A 34 -9.37 -5.03 -22.23
N THR A 35 -9.73 -5.63 -21.08
CA THR A 35 -10.53 -6.85 -21.02
C THR A 35 -12.02 -6.56 -21.10
N GLN A 36 -12.48 -5.31 -20.94
CA GLN A 36 -13.86 -4.98 -21.21
C GLN A 36 -14.12 -5.20 -22.71
N PRO A 37 -14.91 -6.24 -23.11
CA PRO A 37 -15.35 -6.31 -24.48
C PRO A 37 -16.13 -5.03 -24.72
N GLN A 38 -15.58 -4.20 -25.60
CA GLN A 38 -16.18 -2.99 -26.12
C GLN A 38 -17.62 -3.35 -26.40
N ARG A 39 -18.53 -2.84 -25.55
CA ARG A 39 -19.96 -3.08 -25.63
C ARG A 39 -20.38 -2.52 -26.97
N ARG A 40 -20.23 -3.32 -28.03
CA ARG A 40 -20.88 -3.11 -29.32
C ARG A 40 -22.33 -3.10 -28.93
N VAL A 41 -22.88 -1.90 -28.90
CA VAL A 41 -24.31 -1.67 -28.95
C VAL A 41 -24.74 -2.27 -30.29
N ASN A 42 -24.86 -3.59 -30.35
CA ASN A 42 -25.74 -4.25 -31.29
C ASN A 42 -27.13 -4.00 -30.70
N THR A 43 -27.63 -2.77 -30.89
CA THR A 43 -29.05 -2.54 -31.08
C THR A 43 -29.43 -3.33 -32.33
N GLY A 44 -29.66 -4.63 -32.15
CA GLY A 44 -30.39 -5.46 -33.08
C GLY A 44 -31.85 -5.07 -33.03
N LEU A 45 -32.18 -3.91 -33.58
CA LEU A 45 -33.50 -3.61 -34.09
C LEU A 45 -33.28 -2.86 -35.42
N VAL A 46 -33.55 -3.61 -36.48
CA VAL A 46 -34.00 -3.16 -37.80
C VAL A 46 -34.48 -1.70 -37.80
N GLY A 47 -33.81 -0.84 -38.57
CA GLY A 47 -34.34 0.49 -38.94
C GLY A 47 -33.33 1.65 -38.99
N GLN A 48 -32.72 1.85 -40.16
CA GLN A 48 -32.35 3.13 -40.80
C GLN A 48 -31.52 4.24 -40.09
N ALA A 49 -30.60 4.77 -40.89
CA ALA A 49 -30.13 6.18 -41.01
C ALA A 49 -28.70 6.53 -40.51
N PRO A 50 -28.02 7.48 -41.19
CA PRO A 50 -26.59 7.43 -41.45
C PRO A 50 -25.73 8.27 -40.48
N SER A 51 -24.48 7.85 -40.33
CA SER A 51 -23.27 8.67 -40.17
C SER A 51 -23.37 9.92 -39.28
N GLY A 52 -23.77 9.75 -38.02
CA GLY A 52 -23.54 10.75 -36.98
C GLY A 52 -22.15 10.56 -36.36
N HIS A 53 -21.29 11.58 -36.46
CA HIS A 53 -19.99 11.67 -35.76
C HIS A 53 -20.17 11.30 -34.28
N ARG A 54 -19.81 10.06 -33.94
CA ARG A 54 -19.78 9.56 -32.57
C ARG A 54 -18.57 10.22 -31.92
N LYS A 55 -18.78 11.39 -31.31
CA LYS A 55 -17.82 11.94 -30.33
C LYS A 55 -17.62 10.83 -29.31
N THR A 56 -16.48 10.16 -29.43
CA THR A 56 -15.95 9.25 -28.41
C THR A 56 -15.82 10.11 -27.15
N THR A 57 -16.85 10.10 -26.32
CA THR A 57 -16.75 10.49 -24.92
C THR A 57 -15.83 9.46 -24.28
N GLN A 58 -14.53 9.73 -24.35
CA GLN A 58 -13.52 9.08 -23.53
C GLN A 58 -14.00 9.22 -22.09
N ASN A 59 -14.43 8.10 -21.52
CA ASN A 59 -14.93 8.07 -20.15
C ASN A 59 -13.78 8.54 -19.23
N PRO A 60 -13.95 9.61 -18.44
CA PRO A 60 -12.90 10.20 -17.61
C PRO A 60 -12.58 9.39 -16.36
N THR A 61 -12.74 8.06 -16.38
CA THR A 61 -12.54 7.19 -15.20
C THR A 61 -11.08 7.10 -14.74
N HIS A 62 -10.12 7.54 -15.57
CA HIS A 62 -8.69 7.57 -15.26
C HIS A 62 -8.22 8.82 -14.52
N ILE A 63 -8.95 9.93 -14.66
CA ILE A 63 -8.58 11.19 -14.02
C ILE A 63 -8.67 11.08 -12.48
N PRO A 64 -9.76 10.54 -11.88
CA PRO A 64 -9.86 10.50 -10.42
C PRO A 64 -8.87 9.53 -9.78
N THR A 65 -8.52 8.42 -10.44
CA THR A 65 -7.51 7.47 -9.92
C THR A 65 -6.11 8.06 -9.90
N LEU A 66 -5.73 8.77 -10.98
CA LEU A 66 -4.44 9.45 -11.06
C LEU A 66 -4.35 10.59 -10.03
N VAL A 67 -5.42 11.37 -9.86
CA VAL A 67 -5.47 12.47 -8.88
C VAL A 67 -5.36 11.94 -7.45
N LEU A 68 -6.08 10.86 -7.08
CA LEU A 68 -5.98 10.27 -5.74
C LEU A 68 -4.60 9.64 -5.49
N ALA A 69 -4.01 8.99 -6.49
CA ALA A 69 -2.66 8.42 -6.39
C ALA A 69 -1.60 9.52 -6.22
N LEU A 70 -1.73 10.63 -6.95
CA LEU A 70 -0.86 11.80 -6.78
C LEU A 70 -1.05 12.41 -5.38
N ALA A 71 -2.28 12.55 -4.92
CA ALA A 71 -2.57 13.08 -3.58
C ALA A 71 -1.93 12.24 -2.47
N SER A 72 -1.95 10.90 -2.58
CA SER A 72 -1.30 10.03 -1.58
C SER A 72 0.22 10.13 -1.61
N ILE A 73 0.83 10.25 -2.79
CA ILE A 73 2.27 10.51 -2.93
C ILE A 73 2.64 11.89 -2.37
N THR A 74 1.87 12.93 -2.68
CA THR A 74 2.10 14.28 -2.18
C THR A 74 2.02 14.35 -0.65
N ALA A 75 1.07 13.64 -0.03
CA ALA A 75 0.97 13.55 1.42
C ALA A 75 2.23 12.95 2.07
N LEU A 76 2.87 11.96 1.42
CA LEU A 76 4.15 11.40 1.88
C LEU A 76 5.32 12.37 1.73
N LEU A 77 5.38 13.09 0.61
CA LEU A 77 6.48 14.03 0.36
C LEU A 77 6.49 15.19 1.36
N ILE A 78 5.31 15.61 1.85
CA ILE A 78 5.15 16.68 2.85
C ILE A 78 5.50 16.22 4.28
N SER A 79 5.75 14.93 4.50
CA SER A 79 6.18 14.38 5.79
C SER A 79 7.51 14.98 6.26
N ASP A 80 7.65 15.19 7.58
CA ASP A 80 8.90 15.64 8.23
C ASP A 80 10.15 14.88 7.75
N ASP A 81 10.04 13.56 7.64
CA ASP A 81 11.17 12.69 7.27
C ASP A 81 11.66 12.95 5.84
N PHE A 82 10.74 13.26 4.92
CA PHE A 82 11.09 13.60 3.55
C PHE A 82 11.45 15.07 3.42
N TYR A 83 10.86 15.95 4.24
CA TYR A 83 11.19 17.38 4.33
C TYR A 83 12.68 17.63 4.46
N VAL A 84 13.39 16.86 5.27
CA VAL A 84 14.85 16.99 5.40
C VAL A 84 15.59 16.81 4.07
N ILE A 85 15.11 15.94 3.17
CA ILE A 85 15.80 15.59 1.92
C ILE A 85 15.66 16.71 0.85
N TRP A 86 14.45 17.27 0.70
CA TRP A 86 14.14 18.30 -0.29
C TRP A 86 14.13 19.74 0.25
N SER A 87 14.15 19.96 1.58
CA SER A 87 14.26 21.30 2.18
C SER A 87 15.43 22.15 1.68
N PRO A 88 16.62 21.60 1.30
CA PRO A 88 17.69 22.40 0.74
C PRO A 88 17.33 23.10 -0.59
N ILE A 89 16.35 22.55 -1.34
CA ILE A 89 15.89 23.12 -2.61
C ILE A 89 15.09 24.41 -2.36
N PHE A 90 14.36 24.48 -1.25
CA PHE A 90 13.48 25.60 -0.91
C PHE A 90 14.16 26.65 -0.04
N GLN A 91 15.48 26.56 0.17
CA GLN A 91 16.26 27.55 0.92
C GLN A 91 15.69 27.87 2.31
N GLY A 92 15.05 26.89 2.97
CA GLY A 92 14.58 27.03 4.35
C GLY A 92 13.23 27.72 4.54
N VAL A 93 12.32 27.70 3.55
CA VAL A 93 10.92 28.09 3.78
C VAL A 93 10.27 27.13 4.77
N GLU A 94 10.04 27.56 6.01
CA GLU A 94 9.33 26.79 7.03
C GLU A 94 7.88 26.56 6.61
N ILE A 95 7.61 25.40 6.00
CA ILE A 95 6.25 24.91 5.76
C ILE A 95 5.76 24.15 6.98
N ASN A 96 4.46 24.23 7.26
CA ASN A 96 3.82 23.46 8.33
C ASN A 96 3.82 21.98 7.91
N THR A 97 4.87 21.25 8.30
CA THR A 97 5.07 19.85 7.96
C THR A 97 4.16 18.96 8.80
N LEU A 98 3.83 17.79 8.24
CA LEU A 98 3.04 16.78 8.93
C LEU A 98 3.98 15.79 9.61
N SER A 99 3.67 15.47 10.87
CA SER A 99 4.32 14.36 11.56
C SER A 99 4.25 13.09 10.72
N ALA A 100 5.37 12.37 10.62
CA ALA A 100 5.50 11.16 9.81
C ALA A 100 4.40 10.12 10.08
N SER A 101 3.98 10.00 11.35
CA SER A 101 2.85 9.14 11.70
C SER A 101 1.57 9.54 10.97
N ASN A 102 1.19 10.82 11.04
CA ASN A 102 -0.02 11.36 10.41
C ASN A 102 0.04 11.29 8.88
N ALA A 103 1.22 11.48 8.29
CA ALA A 103 1.42 11.31 6.85
C ALA A 103 1.11 9.87 6.42
N ILE A 104 1.67 8.88 7.12
CA ILE A 104 1.39 7.46 6.86
C ILE A 104 -0.10 7.15 7.06
N TYR A 105 -0.73 7.66 8.13
CA TYR A 105 -2.18 7.48 8.33
C TYR A 105 -3.00 8.01 7.15
N SER A 106 -2.66 9.20 6.66
CA SER A 106 -3.37 9.84 5.55
C SER A 106 -3.26 9.02 4.27
N VAL A 107 -2.08 8.45 3.99
CA VAL A 107 -1.83 7.60 2.82
C VAL A 107 -2.73 6.38 2.84
N PHE A 108 -2.77 5.66 3.97
CA PHE A 108 -3.62 4.48 4.11
C PHE A 108 -5.11 4.81 3.94
N ILE A 109 -5.56 5.96 4.44
CA ILE A 109 -6.93 6.44 4.23
C ILE A 109 -7.18 6.72 2.74
N PHE A 110 -6.28 7.44 2.07
CA PHE A 110 -6.40 7.71 0.63
C PHE A 110 -6.40 6.44 -0.20
N ASP A 111 -5.59 5.45 0.15
CA ASP A 111 -5.56 4.15 -0.53
C ASP A 111 -6.85 3.36 -0.34
N LEU A 112 -7.40 3.35 0.88
CA LEU A 112 -8.69 2.73 1.13
C LEU A 112 -9.81 3.39 0.32
N ILE A 113 -9.82 4.73 0.24
CA ILE A 113 -10.78 5.46 -0.57
C ILE A 113 -10.58 5.15 -2.05
N LEU A 114 -9.33 5.16 -2.54
CA LEU A 114 -8.98 4.87 -3.94
C LEU A 114 -9.41 3.47 -4.34
N VAL A 115 -9.07 2.46 -3.54
CA VAL A 115 -9.45 1.06 -3.78
C VAL A 115 -10.97 0.91 -3.72
N SER A 116 -11.64 1.53 -2.76
CA SER A 116 -13.10 1.48 -2.65
C SER A 116 -13.78 2.11 -3.86
N TYR A 117 -13.26 3.25 -4.32
CA TYR A 117 -13.70 3.90 -5.55
C TYR A 117 -13.49 3.00 -6.78
N LEU A 118 -12.32 2.35 -6.89
CA LEU A 118 -12.05 1.39 -7.97
C LEU A 118 -12.99 0.19 -7.94
N ILE A 119 -13.29 -0.36 -6.77
CA ILE A 119 -14.27 -1.44 -6.59
C ILE A 119 -15.64 -0.96 -7.07
N TYR A 120 -16.09 0.20 -6.61
CA TYR A 120 -17.35 0.80 -7.03
C TYR A 120 -17.42 1.02 -8.55
N ALA A 121 -16.36 1.58 -9.14
CA ALA A 121 -16.27 1.89 -10.56
C ALA A 121 -16.20 0.63 -11.46
N SER A 122 -15.63 -0.46 -10.94
CA SER A 122 -15.48 -1.74 -11.65
C SER A 122 -16.72 -2.64 -11.62
N GLY A 123 -17.78 -2.24 -10.92
CA GLY A 123 -19.03 -2.99 -10.87
C GLY A 123 -19.31 -3.68 -9.53
N GLY A 124 -18.81 -3.10 -8.43
CA GLY A 124 -19.10 -3.54 -7.07
C GLY A 124 -18.27 -4.73 -6.60
N ALA A 125 -18.47 -5.12 -5.33
CA ALA A 125 -17.58 -6.04 -4.62
C ALA A 125 -17.47 -7.45 -5.24
N LYS A 126 -18.55 -7.99 -5.80
CA LYS A 126 -18.59 -9.39 -6.29
C LYS A 126 -17.76 -9.64 -7.55
N SER A 127 -17.67 -8.64 -8.43
CA SER A 127 -17.04 -8.78 -9.75
C SER A 127 -15.74 -7.98 -9.88
N SER A 128 -15.41 -7.16 -8.87
CA SER A 128 -14.25 -6.30 -8.90
C SER A 128 -12.93 -7.08 -8.79
N PRO A 129 -11.95 -6.82 -9.67
CA PRO A 129 -10.61 -7.38 -9.53
C PRO A 129 -9.83 -6.76 -8.36
N PHE A 130 -10.30 -5.62 -7.81
CA PHE A 130 -9.59 -4.86 -6.77
C PHE A 130 -9.96 -5.28 -5.35
N LEU A 131 -10.88 -6.25 -5.20
CA LEU A 131 -11.36 -6.66 -3.90
C LEU A 131 -10.22 -7.10 -2.97
N THR A 132 -9.25 -7.85 -3.47
CA THR A 132 -8.10 -8.31 -2.67
C THR A 132 -7.23 -7.17 -2.14
N ALA A 133 -7.19 -6.02 -2.83
CA ALA A 133 -6.44 -4.86 -2.36
C ALA A 133 -6.99 -4.29 -1.05
N ILE A 134 -8.32 -4.28 -0.88
CA ILE A 134 -8.96 -3.70 0.32
C ILE A 134 -8.56 -4.48 1.58
N PHE A 135 -8.34 -5.78 1.44
CA PHE A 135 -7.89 -6.66 2.52
C PHE A 135 -6.37 -6.70 2.68
N THR A 136 -5.63 -6.36 1.62
CA THR A 136 -4.16 -6.27 1.67
C THR A 136 -3.71 -5.03 2.45
N LEU A 137 -4.45 -3.92 2.38
CA LEU A 137 -4.07 -2.68 3.06
C LEU A 137 -3.91 -2.85 4.58
N PRO A 138 -4.88 -3.38 5.35
CA PRO A 138 -4.67 -3.63 6.78
C PRO A 138 -3.46 -4.53 7.07
N ALA A 139 -3.20 -5.55 6.23
CA ALA A 139 -2.06 -6.44 6.40
C ALA A 139 -0.72 -5.72 6.18
N LEU A 140 -0.62 -4.81 5.20
CA LEU A 140 0.55 -3.95 5.01
C LEU A 140 0.81 -3.09 6.23
N GLY A 141 -0.25 -2.63 6.91
CA GLY A 141 -0.14 -1.89 8.16
C GLY A 141 0.61 -2.65 9.25
N ILE A 142 0.36 -3.96 9.38
CA ILE A 142 1.06 -4.84 10.32
C ILE A 142 2.55 -4.93 9.95
N PHE A 143 2.85 -5.21 8.68
CA PHE A 143 4.22 -5.41 8.26
C PHE A 143 5.07 -4.14 8.40
N LEU A 144 4.46 -2.97 8.21
CA LEU A 144 5.09 -1.66 8.40
C LEU A 144 5.28 -1.28 9.88
N ARG A 145 4.93 -2.17 10.82
CA ARG A 145 5.06 -1.97 12.27
C ARG A 145 4.33 -0.71 12.76
N LEU A 146 3.19 -0.39 12.14
CA LEU A 146 2.32 0.66 12.64
C LEU A 146 1.77 0.29 14.02
N SER A 147 1.36 1.30 14.80
CA SER A 147 0.74 1.09 16.11
C SER A 147 -0.47 0.16 16.00
N PRO A 148 -0.71 -0.74 16.97
CA PRO A 148 -1.84 -1.68 16.92
C PRO A 148 -3.20 -1.00 16.74
N THR A 149 -3.36 0.20 17.30
CA THR A 149 -4.55 1.04 17.12
C THR A 149 -4.79 1.39 15.65
N ALA A 150 -3.75 1.82 14.92
CA ALA A 150 -3.81 2.11 13.49
C ALA A 150 -4.33 0.93 12.69
N PHE A 151 -3.72 -0.24 12.93
CA PHE A 151 -4.08 -1.47 12.25
C PHE A 151 -5.56 -1.80 12.45
N ILE A 152 -6.04 -1.77 13.69
CA ILE A 152 -7.44 -2.06 14.02
C ILE A 152 -8.37 -1.04 13.33
N THR A 153 -8.02 0.26 13.34
CA THR A 153 -8.83 1.28 12.68
C THR A 153 -8.94 1.06 11.17
N PHE A 154 -7.85 0.70 10.49
CA PHE A 154 -7.88 0.41 9.06
C PHE A 154 -8.62 -0.89 8.74
N ALA A 155 -8.48 -1.92 9.57
CA ALA A 155 -9.22 -3.17 9.40
C ALA A 155 -10.74 -2.95 9.55
N LEU A 156 -11.15 -2.18 10.56
CA LEU A 156 -12.55 -1.80 10.74
C LEU A 156 -13.06 -0.95 9.57
N LEU A 157 -12.28 0.05 9.15
CA LEU A 157 -12.65 0.92 8.04
C LEU A 157 -12.78 0.13 6.73
N ALA A 158 -11.84 -0.76 6.42
CA ALA A 158 -11.90 -1.66 5.26
C ALA A 158 -13.15 -2.56 5.31
N THR A 159 -13.49 -3.07 6.50
CA THR A 159 -14.69 -3.89 6.72
C THR A 159 -15.97 -3.10 6.45
N VAL A 160 -16.07 -1.88 6.98
CA VAL A 160 -17.23 -1.00 6.75
C VAL A 160 -17.35 -0.65 5.26
N LEU A 161 -16.24 -0.27 4.61
CA LEU A 161 -16.23 0.04 3.18
C LEU A 161 -16.65 -1.15 2.34
N TYR A 162 -16.15 -2.35 2.66
CA TYR A 162 -16.56 -3.59 2.00
C TYR A 162 -18.06 -3.85 2.17
N LEU A 163 -18.61 -3.70 3.38
CA LEU A 163 -20.05 -3.86 3.62
C LEU A 163 -20.89 -2.86 2.83
N VAL A 164 -20.50 -1.59 2.81
CA VAL A 164 -21.16 -0.54 2.01
C VAL A 164 -21.14 -0.90 0.52
N LEU A 165 -19.98 -1.32 -0.01
CA LEU A 165 -19.82 -1.76 -1.40
C LEU A 165 -20.59 -3.05 -1.73
N PHE A 166 -20.85 -3.89 -0.73
CA PHE A 166 -21.64 -5.10 -0.88
C PHE A 166 -23.14 -4.80 -0.95
N ILE A 167 -23.63 -3.83 -0.17
CA ILE A 167 -25.04 -3.42 -0.10
C ILE A 167 -25.46 -2.59 -1.31
N VAL A 168 -24.53 -1.88 -1.97
CA VAL A 168 -24.81 -1.07 -3.17
C VAL A 168 -24.52 -1.90 -4.43
N PRO A 169 -25.49 -2.68 -4.96
CA PRO A 169 -25.25 -3.50 -6.14
C PRO A 169 -25.05 -2.61 -7.36
N ASN A 170 -23.85 -2.66 -7.92
CA ASN A 170 -23.54 -2.07 -9.21
C ASN A 170 -23.08 -3.19 -10.16
N GLU A 171 -23.86 -4.26 -10.27
CA GLU A 171 -23.41 -5.46 -10.99
C GLU A 171 -23.26 -5.20 -12.50
N ARG A 172 -22.02 -5.00 -12.93
CA ARG A 172 -21.64 -5.10 -14.33
C ARG A 172 -21.29 -6.57 -14.58
N ASN A 173 -22.13 -7.26 -15.36
CA ASN A 173 -21.97 -8.66 -15.74
C ASN A 173 -20.77 -8.86 -16.68
N GLN A 174 -19.55 -8.63 -16.19
CA GLN A 174 -18.30 -8.88 -16.90
C GLN A 174 -17.30 -9.56 -15.97
N SER A 175 -16.90 -10.77 -16.35
CA SER A 175 -15.86 -11.52 -15.66
C SER A 175 -14.47 -10.94 -16.00
N ALA A 176 -13.97 -10.05 -15.15
CA ALA A 176 -12.60 -9.54 -15.26
C ALA A 176 -11.56 -10.52 -14.68
N GLN A 177 -11.68 -11.80 -15.02
CA GLN A 177 -10.91 -12.88 -14.39
C GLN A 177 -9.40 -12.69 -14.52
N LYS A 178 -8.91 -12.17 -15.67
CA LYS A 178 -7.49 -11.89 -15.89
C LYS A 178 -6.96 -10.78 -14.98
N ALA A 179 -7.72 -9.69 -14.81
CA ALA A 179 -7.34 -8.58 -13.95
C ALA A 179 -7.35 -9.01 -12.47
N ALA A 180 -8.35 -9.79 -12.06
CA ALA A 180 -8.44 -10.33 -10.70
C ALA A 180 -7.28 -11.28 -10.38
N ALA A 181 -6.93 -12.18 -11.32
CA ALA A 181 -5.79 -13.09 -11.15
C ALA A 181 -4.47 -12.31 -10.99
N PHE A 182 -4.23 -11.31 -11.85
CA PHE A 182 -3.05 -10.45 -11.73
C PHE A 182 -3.02 -9.73 -10.39
N MET A 183 -4.12 -9.09 -10.00
CA MET A 183 -4.22 -8.37 -8.72
C MET A 183 -3.90 -9.27 -7.52
N ASN A 184 -4.47 -10.47 -7.49
CA ASN A 184 -4.25 -11.42 -6.41
C ASN A 184 -2.77 -11.84 -6.30
N ILE A 185 -2.15 -12.17 -7.43
CA ILE A 185 -0.73 -12.55 -7.48
C ILE A 185 0.14 -11.38 -7.04
N SER A 186 -0.14 -10.16 -7.53
CA SER A 186 0.61 -8.96 -7.17
C SER A 186 0.47 -8.59 -5.70
N CYS A 187 -0.73 -8.69 -5.11
CA CYS A 187 -0.95 -8.46 -3.68
C CYS A 187 -0.21 -9.49 -2.80
N LEU A 188 -0.15 -10.75 -3.25
CA LEU A 188 0.60 -11.80 -2.57
C LEU A 188 2.10 -11.51 -2.61
N LEU A 189 2.64 -11.19 -3.79
CA LEU A 189 4.05 -10.80 -3.95
C LEU A 189 4.39 -9.55 -3.15
N LEU A 190 3.50 -8.55 -3.12
CA LEU A 190 3.68 -7.34 -2.32
C LEU A 190 3.71 -7.66 -0.83
N SER A 191 2.83 -8.53 -0.36
CA SER A 191 2.82 -8.99 1.04
C SER A 191 4.11 -9.73 1.41
N MET A 192 4.58 -10.62 0.53
CA MET A 192 5.85 -11.33 0.72
C MET A 192 7.05 -10.38 0.75
N LEU A 193 7.13 -9.45 -0.21
CA LEU A 193 8.19 -8.46 -0.30
C LEU A 193 8.21 -7.55 0.93
N THR A 194 7.04 -7.09 1.36
CA THR A 194 6.91 -6.24 2.54
C THR A 194 7.37 -6.99 3.78
N GLY A 195 6.89 -8.22 3.98
CA GLY A 195 7.33 -9.07 5.10
C GLY A 195 8.82 -9.40 5.08
N TYR A 196 9.41 -9.54 3.89
CA TYR A 196 10.86 -9.75 3.73
C TYR A 196 11.66 -8.52 4.16
N ILE A 197 11.26 -7.33 3.70
CA ILE A 197 11.94 -6.05 4.04
C ILE A 197 11.81 -5.74 5.53
N THR A 198 10.68 -6.11 6.16
CA THR A 198 10.37 -5.73 7.54
C THR A 198 10.72 -6.83 8.57
N ARG A 199 11.27 -7.97 8.12
CA ARG A 199 11.61 -9.11 8.98
C ARG A 199 12.68 -8.72 10.03
N PRO A 200 12.49 -9.06 11.32
CA PRO A 200 13.57 -9.01 12.30
C PRO A 200 14.66 -10.07 11.98
N ILE A 201 15.86 -9.88 12.55
CA ILE A 201 17.07 -10.66 12.30
C ILE A 201 16.79 -12.18 12.30
N PRO A 202 17.38 -12.98 11.38
CA PRO A 202 17.14 -14.42 11.27
C PRO A 202 17.46 -15.17 12.58
N ILE A 203 16.63 -16.18 12.92
CA ILE A 203 16.77 -17.01 14.12
C ILE A 203 18.12 -17.75 14.16
N ASP A 204 18.70 -18.03 13.00
CA ASP A 204 20.01 -18.70 12.91
C ASP A 204 21.15 -17.88 13.54
N GLN A 205 21.00 -16.55 13.61
CA GLN A 205 21.95 -15.63 14.25
C GLN A 205 21.73 -15.51 15.77
N LEU A 206 20.58 -15.95 16.30
CA LEU A 206 20.30 -15.94 17.74
C LEU A 206 21.02 -17.09 18.46
N LYS A 207 21.17 -18.25 17.82
CA LYS A 207 21.91 -19.40 18.40
C LYS A 207 23.41 -19.17 18.55
N THR A 208 24.03 -18.41 17.65
CA THR A 208 25.47 -18.13 17.69
C THR A 208 25.86 -17.17 18.82
N ASN A 209 24.94 -16.28 19.22
CA ASN A 209 25.21 -15.31 20.28
C ASN A 209 25.04 -15.90 21.68
N GLU A 210 24.16 -16.90 21.89
CA GLU A 210 24.09 -17.62 23.17
C GLU A 210 25.38 -18.39 23.46
N SER A 211 26.02 -18.95 22.44
CA SER A 211 27.26 -19.73 22.60
C SER A 211 28.53 -18.88 22.81
N GLN A 212 28.45 -17.56 22.61
CA GLN A 212 29.58 -16.63 22.89
C GLN A 212 29.50 -15.99 24.29
N ILE A 213 28.37 -16.07 24.99
CA ILE A 213 28.21 -15.46 26.33
C ILE A 213 28.75 -16.39 27.44
N GLU A 214 28.94 -17.68 27.17
CA GLU A 214 29.36 -18.67 28.20
C GLU A 214 30.88 -18.76 28.43
N ILE A 215 31.71 -17.96 27.74
CA ILE A 215 33.17 -18.00 27.91
C ILE A 215 33.73 -16.61 28.20
N VAL A 216 33.41 -16.07 29.38
CA VAL A 216 34.31 -15.12 30.06
C VAL A 216 34.90 -15.85 31.26
N PRO A 217 36.13 -16.39 31.15
CA PRO A 217 36.81 -16.93 32.30
C PRO A 217 37.12 -15.75 33.23
N THR A 218 36.50 -15.78 34.41
CA THR A 218 36.88 -14.98 35.58
C THR A 218 38.35 -15.25 35.89
N ALA A 219 39.23 -14.42 35.35
CA ALA A 219 40.63 -14.40 35.73
C ALA A 219 40.70 -13.97 37.20
N ALA A 220 40.89 -14.95 38.08
CA ALA A 220 41.17 -14.76 39.48
C ALA A 220 42.52 -14.05 39.61
N ASP A 221 42.44 -12.74 39.85
CA ASP A 221 43.61 -11.91 40.17
C ASP A 221 44.15 -12.36 41.53
N THR A 222 45.31 -13.01 41.49
CA THR A 222 45.99 -13.56 42.66
C THR A 222 46.98 -12.50 43.12
N GLN A 223 46.60 -11.71 44.13
CA GLN A 223 47.51 -10.72 44.72
C GLN A 223 48.45 -11.41 45.75
N PRO A 224 49.78 -11.34 45.59
CA PRO A 224 50.70 -11.77 46.63
C PRO A 224 50.81 -10.67 47.70
N ARG A 225 50.55 -11.07 48.94
CA ARG A 225 50.66 -10.23 50.13
C ARG A 225 52.10 -10.29 50.64
N ASP A 226 52.94 -9.39 50.14
CA ASP A 226 54.30 -9.22 50.65
C ASP A 226 54.32 -8.34 51.91
N THR A 227 55.10 -8.83 52.85
CA THR A 227 55.45 -8.32 54.18
C THR A 227 56.30 -7.05 54.12
N ASN A 228 55.95 -6.04 54.92
CA ASN A 228 56.81 -5.42 55.96
C ASN A 228 56.05 -4.32 56.71
#